data_AF-A0A1I7UX39-F1
#
_entry.id   AF-A0A1I7UX39-F1
#
_cell.length_a   1.000
_cell.length_b   1.000
_cell.length_c   1.000
_cell.angle_alpha   90.00
_cell.angle_beta   90.00
_cell.angle_gamma   90.00
#
_symmetry.space_group_name_H-M   'P 1'
#
loop_
_entity.id
_entity.type
_entity.pdbx_description
1 polymer ?
#
loop_
_entity_poly.entity_id
_entity_poly.type
_entity_poly.pdbx_seq_one_letter_code
_entity_poly.pdbx_strand_id
1 'polypeptide(L)'
;MDICDTQWIESEYVSKVRLNDPYEPFTDDSPLSKFEHVELNLRDSRSCARDFQYPDPTSHGYRGFDNVIANIRNLFPTDRISSKEFNIFTHDAGIALNVFSNLRKIVQLGNREHLTVNFQFFIGYNDSKCSEIISDKEAEIPAEYILLNHHSIFYHREFPSKNVEGQDKLRRMKWICKRFRIQEIENKEFQFNVNVFLPVEVFGFEIADTRTKSFIKIFEEFN
;
A
#
# COMPACT_ATOMS: atom_id res chain seq x y z
N MET A 1 17.81 -9.76 -3.85
CA MET A 1 18.63 -10.43 -4.87
C MET A 1 18.34 -9.65 -6.14
N ASP A 2 19.18 -8.66 -6.44
CA ASP A 2 19.09 -7.85 -7.66
C ASP A 2 19.67 -8.68 -8.81
N ILE A 3 18.79 -9.28 -9.60
CA ILE A 3 19.14 -9.85 -10.90
C ILE A 3 18.17 -9.24 -11.89
N CYS A 4 18.38 -7.95 -12.20
CA CYS A 4 18.02 -7.47 -13.52
C CYS A 4 19.24 -7.71 -14.40
N ASP A 5 19.13 -8.64 -15.34
CA ASP A 5 20.15 -8.96 -16.33
C ASP A 5 20.69 -7.66 -16.96
N THR A 6 21.98 -7.42 -16.75
CA THR A 6 22.71 -6.21 -17.16
C THR A 6 22.59 -5.92 -18.66
N GLN A 7 22.32 -6.93 -19.48
CA GLN A 7 22.12 -6.79 -20.93
C GLN A 7 20.95 -5.88 -21.34
N TRP A 8 19.84 -5.86 -20.59
CA TRP A 8 18.67 -5.01 -20.91
C TRP A 8 18.88 -3.55 -20.52
N ILE A 9 19.72 -3.33 -19.52
CA ILE A 9 20.09 -2.00 -19.03
C ILE A 9 21.09 -1.34 -19.99
N GLU A 10 22.00 -2.13 -20.55
CA GLU A 10 23.02 -1.66 -21.49
C GLU A 10 22.50 -1.47 -22.92
N SER A 11 21.31 -1.99 -23.25
CA SER A 11 20.73 -1.91 -24.60
C SER A 11 20.03 -0.59 -24.92
N GLU A 12 20.03 0.39 -24.00
CA GLU A 12 19.28 1.66 -24.07
C GLU A 12 17.75 1.49 -24.24
N TYR A 13 17.27 0.25 -24.30
CA TYR A 13 15.85 -0.10 -24.45
C TYR A 13 15.06 0.11 -23.15
N VAL A 14 15.76 0.13 -22.00
CA VAL A 14 15.19 0.31 -20.67
C VAL A 14 15.87 1.49 -19.98
N SER A 15 15.12 2.58 -19.78
CA SER A 15 15.58 3.69 -18.96
C SER A 15 15.44 3.33 -17.48
N LYS A 16 16.54 3.45 -16.73
CA LYS A 16 16.49 3.36 -15.27
C LYS A 16 15.74 4.57 -14.73
N VAL A 17 14.61 4.32 -14.08
CA VAL A 17 13.87 5.32 -13.33
C VAL A 17 14.01 5.06 -11.83
N ARG A 18 14.18 6.12 -11.04
CA ARG A 18 14.15 6.05 -9.59
C ARG A 18 12.91 6.79 -9.11
N LEU A 19 12.09 6.10 -8.34
CA LEU A 19 10.86 6.68 -7.80
C LEU A 19 11.04 7.25 -6.39
N ASN A 20 12.25 7.19 -5.85
CA ASN A 20 12.60 7.63 -4.50
C ASN A 20 13.67 8.74 -4.47
N ASP A 21 13.99 9.31 -5.64
CA ASP A 21 14.85 10.50 -5.70
C ASP A 21 14.12 11.67 -5.03
N PRO A 22 14.83 12.66 -4.46
CA PRO A 22 14.21 13.85 -3.88
C PRO A 22 13.16 14.43 -4.82
N TYR A 23 11.98 14.74 -4.27
CA TYR A 23 10.92 15.27 -5.11
C TYR A 23 11.24 16.70 -5.49
N GLU A 24 11.57 16.89 -6.75
CA GLU A 24 11.66 18.20 -7.38
C GLU A 24 10.42 18.39 -8.26
N PRO A 25 9.63 19.45 -8.04
CA PRO A 25 8.56 19.82 -8.94
C PRO A 25 9.05 20.00 -10.38
N PHE A 26 8.80 19.02 -11.26
CA PHE A 26 8.98 19.25 -12.70
C PHE A 26 7.97 20.30 -13.18
N THR A 27 8.39 21.10 -14.15
CA THR A 27 7.51 21.90 -14.99
C THR A 27 6.74 20.97 -15.93
N ASP A 28 5.55 21.36 -16.39
CA ASP A 28 4.65 20.53 -17.23
C ASP A 28 5.23 20.16 -18.62
N ASP A 29 6.53 20.34 -18.84
CA ASP A 29 7.25 20.21 -20.11
C ASP A 29 7.75 18.78 -20.37
N SER A 30 7.09 17.77 -19.81
CA SER A 30 7.50 16.38 -20.06
C SER A 30 7.42 16.07 -21.56
N PRO A 31 8.48 15.50 -22.17
CA PRO A 31 8.46 15.15 -23.59
C PRO A 31 7.55 13.96 -23.90
N LEU A 32 7.01 13.29 -22.87
CA LEU A 32 6.14 12.14 -23.01
C LEU A 32 4.68 12.58 -23.19
N SER A 33 3.98 11.92 -24.10
CA SER A 33 2.52 12.01 -24.15
C SER A 33 1.92 11.51 -22.84
N LYS A 34 0.80 12.11 -22.42
CA LYS A 34 0.06 11.69 -21.25
C LYS A 34 -0.36 10.22 -21.33
N PHE A 35 0.02 9.45 -20.33
CA PHE A 35 -0.39 8.06 -20.15
C PHE A 35 -1.81 8.00 -19.60
N GLU A 36 -2.62 7.11 -20.17
CA GLU A 36 -3.96 6.82 -19.66
C GLU A 36 -3.91 6.31 -18.21
N HIS A 37 -2.92 5.48 -17.89
CA HIS A 37 -2.79 4.82 -16.60
C HIS A 37 -1.34 4.37 -16.37
N VAL A 38 -0.85 4.58 -15.14
CA VAL A 38 0.42 4.01 -14.66
C VAL A 38 0.15 3.02 -13.53
N GLU A 39 0.76 1.84 -13.62
CA GLU A 39 0.65 0.79 -12.61
C GLU A 39 2.00 0.52 -11.93
N LEU A 40 1.98 0.49 -10.59
CA LEU A 40 3.09 0.12 -9.76
C LEU A 40 2.76 -1.20 -9.05
N ASN A 41 3.50 -2.26 -9.33
CA ASN A 41 3.37 -3.53 -8.59
C ASN A 41 4.34 -3.55 -7.40
N LEU A 42 3.81 -3.67 -6.18
CA LEU A 42 4.58 -3.64 -4.93
C LEU A 42 4.69 -5.01 -4.25
N ARG A 43 4.30 -6.11 -4.92
CA ARG A 43 4.29 -7.48 -4.37
C ARG A 43 5.56 -7.83 -3.60
N ASP A 44 6.72 -7.58 -4.19
CA ASP A 44 8.02 -7.96 -3.64
C ASP A 44 8.82 -6.77 -3.08
N SER A 45 8.23 -5.57 -3.06
CA SER A 45 8.95 -4.35 -2.66
C SER A 45 9.01 -4.16 -1.15
N ARG A 46 10.04 -4.76 -0.54
CA ARG A 46 10.32 -4.62 0.90
C ARG A 46 10.61 -3.18 1.33
N SER A 47 11.26 -2.41 0.46
CA SER A 47 11.63 -1.02 0.76
C SER A 47 10.42 -0.09 0.75
N CYS A 48 9.53 -0.20 -0.25
CA CYS A 48 8.27 0.55 -0.23
C CYS A 48 7.41 0.11 0.97
N ALA A 49 7.29 -1.19 1.23
CA ALA A 49 6.54 -1.71 2.37
C ALA A 49 6.97 -1.07 3.70
N ARG A 50 8.28 -0.98 3.95
CA ARG A 50 8.80 -0.37 5.17
C ARG A 50 8.53 1.12 5.24
N ASP A 51 8.90 1.87 4.20
CA ASP A 51 8.80 3.33 4.21
C ASP A 51 7.33 3.79 4.29
N PHE A 52 6.39 2.98 3.80
CA PHE A 52 4.95 3.24 3.93
C PHE A 52 4.44 2.98 5.36
N GLN A 53 5.04 2.03 6.08
CA GLN A 53 4.73 1.81 7.51
C GLN A 53 5.36 2.88 8.39
N TYR A 54 6.58 3.32 8.07
CA TYR A 54 7.41 4.21 8.89
C TYR A 54 8.21 5.19 8.01
N PRO A 55 7.59 6.26 7.50
CA PRO A 55 8.28 7.29 6.72
C PRO A 55 9.07 8.18 7.68
N ASP A 56 10.22 7.70 8.12
CA ASP A 56 11.14 8.40 9.02
C ASP A 56 12.52 8.53 8.36
N PRO A 57 12.88 9.72 7.87
CA PRO A 57 14.19 9.99 7.26
C PRO A 57 15.39 9.71 8.17
N THR A 58 15.19 9.65 9.49
CA THR A 58 16.25 9.37 10.48
C THR A 58 16.46 7.87 10.72
N SER A 59 15.54 7.02 10.26
CA SER A 59 15.65 5.58 10.41
C SER A 59 16.71 5.01 9.46
N HIS A 60 17.56 4.11 9.99
CA HIS A 60 18.61 3.42 9.21
C HIS A 60 18.05 2.60 8.04
N GLY A 61 16.75 2.32 8.06
CA GLY A 61 16.07 1.65 6.96
C GLY A 61 15.60 2.59 5.86
N TYR A 62 15.41 3.88 6.10
CA TYR A 62 14.69 4.73 5.17
C TYR A 62 15.25 4.73 3.74
N ARG A 63 14.37 4.62 2.73
CA ARG A 63 14.76 4.63 1.31
C ARG A 63 14.12 5.77 0.52
N GLY A 64 13.29 6.62 1.13
CA GLY A 64 12.71 7.79 0.47
C GLY A 64 11.52 7.47 -0.45
N PHE A 65 10.78 6.38 -0.21
CA PHE A 65 9.60 6.06 -1.03
C PHE A 65 8.34 6.85 -0.66
N ASP A 66 8.44 7.78 0.27
CA ASP A 66 7.34 8.65 0.68
C ASP A 66 6.86 9.61 -0.42
N ASN A 67 7.68 9.85 -1.45
CA ASN A 67 7.34 10.67 -2.60
C ASN A 67 7.05 9.88 -3.89
N VAL A 68 6.90 8.55 -3.80
CA VAL A 68 6.78 7.66 -4.97
C VAL A 68 5.65 8.06 -5.93
N ILE A 69 4.50 8.50 -5.40
CA ILE A 69 3.35 8.91 -6.21
C ILE A 69 3.64 10.21 -6.96
N ALA A 70 4.30 11.15 -6.30
CA ALA A 70 4.71 12.41 -6.91
C ALA A 70 5.74 12.17 -8.02
N ASN A 71 6.72 11.31 -7.76
CA ASN A 71 7.75 10.94 -8.74
C ASN A 71 7.19 10.15 -9.93
N ILE A 72 6.24 9.24 -9.72
CA ILE A 72 5.53 8.55 -10.82
C ILE A 72 4.89 9.59 -11.74
N ARG A 73 4.18 10.57 -11.16
CA ARG A 73 3.48 11.57 -11.95
C ARG A 73 4.44 12.52 -12.69
N ASN A 74 5.55 12.88 -12.07
CA ASN A 74 6.59 13.69 -12.71
C ASN A 74 7.22 12.96 -13.91
N LEU A 75 7.53 11.69 -13.77
CA LEU A 75 8.18 10.89 -14.81
C LEU A 75 7.20 10.44 -15.90
N PHE A 76 5.96 10.16 -15.52
CA PHE A 76 4.92 9.64 -16.39
C PHE A 76 3.69 10.53 -16.24
N PRO A 77 3.49 11.52 -17.14
CA PRO A 77 2.33 12.39 -17.07
C PRO A 77 1.05 11.55 -17.10
N THR A 78 0.27 11.54 -16.02
CA THR A 78 -0.94 10.74 -15.90
C THR A 78 -1.88 11.31 -14.84
N ASP A 79 -3.17 11.06 -15.03
CA ASP A 79 -4.23 11.35 -14.05
C ASP A 79 -4.64 10.10 -13.27
N ARG A 80 -4.04 8.94 -13.57
CA ARG A 80 -4.46 7.68 -12.98
C ARG A 80 -3.26 6.82 -12.61
N ILE A 81 -3.08 6.62 -11.31
CA ILE A 81 -2.06 5.75 -10.76
C ILE A 81 -2.75 4.59 -10.04
N SER A 82 -2.27 3.36 -10.27
CA SER A 82 -2.68 2.21 -9.45
C SER A 82 -1.46 1.56 -8.81
N SER A 83 -1.55 1.31 -7.52
CA SER A 83 -0.61 0.45 -6.80
C SER A 83 -1.24 -0.90 -6.54
N LYS A 84 -0.58 -1.96 -6.99
CA LYS A 84 -1.00 -3.34 -6.87
C LYS A 84 -0.19 -4.06 -5.81
N GLU A 85 -0.83 -5.00 -5.13
CA GLU A 85 -0.13 -6.02 -4.34
C GLU A 85 0.79 -5.49 -3.23
N PHE A 86 0.58 -4.25 -2.77
CA PHE A 86 1.26 -3.76 -1.58
C PHE A 86 0.82 -4.58 -0.38
N ASN A 87 1.79 -5.13 0.35
CA ASN A 87 1.52 -6.04 1.44
C ASN A 87 2.40 -5.75 2.65
N ILE A 88 1.83 -6.01 3.83
CA ILE A 88 2.56 -6.06 5.09
C ILE A 88 2.22 -7.35 5.82
N PHE A 89 3.12 -7.79 6.70
CA PHE A 89 2.87 -8.84 7.67
C PHE A 89 3.03 -8.27 9.07
N THR A 90 1.97 -8.31 9.88
CA THR A 90 1.92 -7.72 11.22
C THR A 90 1.19 -8.65 12.20
N HIS A 91 1.38 -8.44 13.50
CA HIS A 91 0.54 -9.00 14.57
C HIS A 91 -0.26 -7.91 15.30
N ASP A 92 -0.03 -6.64 14.93
CA ASP A 92 -0.60 -5.45 15.56
C ASP A 92 -1.30 -4.60 14.50
N ALA A 93 -2.60 -4.35 14.70
CA ALA A 93 -3.38 -3.44 13.87
C ALA A 93 -2.84 -2.00 13.89
N GLY A 94 -2.13 -1.57 14.94
CA GLY A 94 -1.45 -0.28 15.00
C GLY A 94 -0.53 -0.04 13.79
N ILE A 95 0.18 -1.08 13.33
CA ILE A 95 1.03 -0.98 12.13
C ILE A 95 0.18 -0.78 10.87
N ALA A 96 -0.92 -1.51 10.72
CA ALA A 96 -1.85 -1.34 9.60
C ALA A 96 -2.51 0.05 9.61
N LEU A 97 -2.90 0.56 10.78
CA LEU A 97 -3.48 1.89 10.97
C LEU A 97 -2.47 3.00 10.62
N ASN A 98 -1.19 2.83 10.97
CA ASN A 98 -0.13 3.76 10.57
C ASN A 98 -0.01 3.85 9.05
N VAL A 99 -0.15 2.72 8.33
CA VAL A 99 -0.14 2.72 6.86
C VAL A 99 -1.27 3.58 6.29
N PHE A 100 -2.49 3.57 6.85
CA PHE A 100 -3.55 4.47 6.39
C PHE A 100 -3.13 5.95 6.49
N SER A 101 -2.60 6.34 7.65
CA SER A 101 -2.14 7.71 7.87
C SER A 101 -0.99 8.11 6.93
N ASN A 102 -0.05 7.20 6.69
CA ASN A 102 1.11 7.46 5.85
C ASN A 102 0.76 7.45 4.36
N LEU A 103 -0.07 6.52 3.89
CA LEU A 103 -0.54 6.50 2.51
C LEU A 103 -1.20 7.82 2.12
N ARG A 104 -1.97 8.42 3.02
CA ARG A 104 -2.53 9.76 2.79
C ARG A 104 -1.43 10.79 2.52
N LYS A 105 -0.42 10.87 3.41
CA LYS A 105 0.71 11.81 3.25
C LYS A 105 1.43 11.59 1.91
N ILE A 106 1.71 10.33 1.58
CA ILE A 106 2.42 9.92 0.37
C ILE A 106 1.67 10.35 -0.90
N VAL A 107 0.36 10.13 -0.93
CA VAL A 107 -0.45 10.49 -2.09
C VAL A 107 -0.65 12.00 -2.17
N GLN A 108 -0.79 12.70 -1.03
CA GLN A 108 -0.93 14.15 -0.99
C GLN A 108 0.28 14.89 -1.56
N LEU A 109 1.50 14.36 -1.40
CA LEU A 109 2.70 14.94 -2.03
C LEU A 109 2.63 14.97 -3.57
N GLY A 110 1.93 13.99 -4.16
CA GLY A 110 1.69 13.91 -5.61
C GLY A 110 0.43 14.63 -6.09
N ASN A 111 -0.30 15.28 -5.18
CA ASN A 111 -1.57 15.95 -5.50
C ASN A 111 -1.31 17.29 -6.21
N ARG A 112 -1.38 17.24 -7.53
CA ARG A 112 -1.72 18.37 -8.42
C ARG A 112 -3.07 18.02 -9.08
N GLU A 113 -3.87 18.97 -9.53
CA GLU A 113 -5.28 18.77 -9.92
C GLU A 113 -5.55 17.53 -10.83
N HIS A 114 -6.74 16.92 -10.72
CA HIS A 114 -7.22 15.74 -11.49
C HIS A 114 -6.51 14.38 -11.30
N LEU A 115 -5.98 14.05 -10.11
CA LEU A 115 -5.36 12.73 -9.89
C LEU A 115 -6.30 11.72 -9.22
N THR A 116 -6.45 10.55 -9.84
CA THR A 116 -7.04 9.35 -9.24
C THR A 116 -5.97 8.34 -8.87
N VAL A 117 -5.86 8.02 -7.58
CA VAL A 117 -4.97 6.96 -7.07
C VAL A 117 -5.80 5.81 -6.54
N ASN A 118 -5.50 4.59 -7.01
CA ASN A 118 -6.09 3.36 -6.51
C ASN A 118 -5.02 2.50 -5.86
N PHE A 119 -5.23 2.08 -4.63
CA PHE A 119 -4.29 1.28 -3.87
C PHE A 119 -4.90 -0.07 -3.51
N GLN A 120 -4.15 -1.15 -3.71
CA GLN A 120 -4.47 -2.48 -3.18
C GLN A 120 -3.53 -2.81 -2.03
N PHE A 121 -4.07 -2.88 -0.82
CA PHE A 121 -3.31 -3.10 0.39
C PHE A 121 -3.71 -4.43 1.06
N PHE A 122 -2.78 -5.37 1.09
CA PHE A 122 -2.96 -6.68 1.70
C PHE A 122 -2.30 -6.73 3.09
N ILE A 123 -3.05 -7.16 4.09
CA ILE A 123 -2.57 -7.26 5.47
C ILE A 123 -2.52 -8.74 5.83
N GLY A 124 -1.33 -9.31 5.86
CA GLY A 124 -1.10 -10.63 6.47
C GLY A 124 -1.01 -10.49 7.99
N TYR A 125 -1.74 -11.33 8.72
CA TYR A 125 -1.58 -11.47 10.17
C TYR A 125 -0.81 -12.73 10.51
N ASN A 126 0.17 -12.62 11.41
CA ASN A 126 0.87 -13.77 11.95
C ASN A 126 0.22 -14.20 13.27
N ASP A 127 -0.13 -15.48 13.40
CA ASP A 127 -0.70 -16.13 14.60
C ASP A 127 0.28 -16.23 15.79
N SER A 128 1.44 -15.57 15.73
CA SER A 128 2.34 -15.56 16.87
C SER A 128 1.68 -14.82 18.03
N LYS A 129 1.44 -15.53 19.14
CA LYS A 129 0.80 -15.14 20.43
C LYS A 129 1.24 -13.84 21.12
N CYS A 130 1.93 -12.93 20.43
CA CYS A 130 2.54 -11.76 21.04
C CYS A 130 2.27 -10.54 20.16
N SER A 131 1.17 -9.82 20.43
CA SER A 131 1.38 -8.39 20.57
C SER A 131 2.00 -8.19 21.95
N GLU A 132 3.26 -7.80 22.01
CA GLU A 132 3.89 -7.42 23.31
C GLU A 132 3.17 -6.20 23.91
N ILE A 133 2.47 -5.45 23.06
CA ILE A 133 1.67 -4.28 23.40
C ILE A 133 0.21 -4.67 23.23
N ILE A 134 -0.50 -4.76 24.35
CA ILE A 134 -1.96 -4.89 24.38
C ILE A 134 -2.52 -3.48 24.51
N SER A 135 -3.35 -3.08 23.56
CA SER A 135 -4.13 -1.86 23.62
C SER A 135 -5.57 -2.18 24.00
N ASP A 136 -6.09 -1.43 24.98
CA ASP A 136 -7.49 -1.48 25.37
C ASP A 136 -8.39 -0.56 24.53
N LYS A 137 -7.81 0.16 23.56
CA LYS A 137 -8.54 1.08 22.68
C LYS A 137 -8.95 0.35 21.41
N GLU A 138 -10.13 0.69 20.90
CA GLU A 138 -10.56 0.20 19.59
C GLU A 138 -9.72 0.80 18.46
N ALA A 139 -9.70 0.14 17.32
CA ALA A 139 -9.06 0.63 16.11
C ALA A 139 -9.87 1.78 15.52
N GLU A 140 -9.21 2.93 15.37
CA GLU A 140 -9.77 4.10 14.74
C GLU A 140 -9.11 4.27 13.37
N ILE A 141 -9.89 4.06 12.30
CA ILE A 141 -9.48 4.45 10.95
C ILE A 141 -9.42 5.98 10.93
N PRO A 142 -8.38 6.61 10.33
CA PRO A 142 -8.31 8.06 10.26
C PRO A 142 -9.59 8.65 9.64
N ALA A 143 -10.13 9.71 10.25
CA ALA A 143 -11.46 10.23 9.97
C ALA A 143 -11.65 10.71 8.52
N GLU A 144 -10.57 10.94 7.79
CA GLU A 144 -10.58 11.31 6.37
C GLU A 144 -10.98 10.16 5.45
N TYR A 145 -10.90 8.91 5.92
CA TYR A 145 -11.32 7.75 5.16
C TYR A 145 -12.79 7.43 5.41
N ILE A 146 -13.54 7.36 4.32
CA ILE A 146 -14.92 6.88 4.29
C ILE A 146 -14.87 5.41 3.90
N LEU A 147 -15.36 4.53 4.78
CA LEU A 147 -15.63 3.14 4.45
C LEU A 147 -16.85 3.10 3.52
N LEU A 148 -16.65 2.59 2.31
CA LEU A 148 -17.74 2.39 1.35
C LEU A 148 -18.45 1.08 1.68
N ASN A 149 -19.76 1.03 1.40
CA ASN A 149 -20.53 -0.21 1.43
C ASN A 149 -20.11 -1.12 0.27
N HIS A 150 -18.92 -1.69 0.39
CA HIS A 150 -18.31 -2.60 -0.56
C HIS A 150 -17.74 -3.78 0.21
N HIS A 151 -18.25 -4.95 -0.13
CA HIS A 151 -17.77 -6.21 0.39
C HIS A 151 -17.53 -7.15 -0.79
N SER A 152 -16.32 -7.67 -0.89
CA SER A 152 -15.99 -8.64 -1.94
C SER A 152 -14.98 -9.65 -1.43
N ILE A 153 -15.12 -10.87 -1.94
CA ILE A 153 -14.23 -11.99 -1.64
C ILE A 153 -13.31 -12.18 -2.84
N PHE A 154 -12.01 -12.26 -2.58
CA PHE A 154 -10.99 -12.48 -3.60
C PHE A 154 -10.16 -13.71 -3.27
N TYR A 155 -9.81 -14.48 -4.31
CA TYR A 155 -8.81 -15.54 -4.18
C TYR A 155 -7.48 -15.03 -4.73
N HIS A 156 -6.50 -14.91 -3.86
CA HIS A 156 -5.18 -14.39 -4.20
C HIS A 156 -4.09 -15.29 -3.61
N ARG A 157 -2.96 -15.42 -4.30
CA ARG A 157 -1.81 -16.15 -3.76
C ARG A 157 -1.32 -15.43 -2.51
N GLU A 158 -0.84 -16.20 -1.54
CA GLU A 158 -0.08 -15.67 -0.41
C GLU A 158 1.05 -14.77 -0.92
N PHE A 159 1.41 -13.80 -0.09
CA PHE A 159 2.62 -13.03 -0.28
C PHE A 159 3.78 -13.85 0.29
N PRO A 160 4.96 -13.84 -0.34
CA PRO A 160 6.10 -14.56 0.18
C PRO A 160 6.37 -14.10 1.63
N SER A 161 6.26 -15.03 2.58
CA SER A 161 6.71 -14.78 3.94
C SER A 161 8.19 -14.39 3.89
N LYS A 162 8.59 -13.44 4.74
CA LYS A 162 9.95 -12.88 4.80
C LYS A 162 11.05 -13.96 4.91
N ASN A 163 10.70 -15.18 5.33
CA ASN A 163 11.60 -16.28 5.68
C ASN A 163 11.53 -17.53 4.78
N VAL A 164 10.74 -17.54 3.70
CA VAL A 164 10.58 -18.75 2.85
C VAL A 164 11.14 -18.49 1.45
N GLU A 165 12.28 -19.11 1.15
CA GLU A 165 12.81 -19.20 -0.21
C GLU A 165 11.98 -20.18 -1.06
N GLY A 166 11.56 -19.73 -2.24
CA GLY A 166 10.87 -20.56 -3.24
C GLY A 166 9.49 -20.01 -3.63
N GLN A 167 9.39 -19.41 -4.82
CA GLN A 167 8.14 -18.89 -5.37
C GLN A 167 7.09 -19.98 -5.72
N ASP A 168 7.50 -21.26 -5.72
CA ASP A 168 6.71 -22.34 -6.34
C ASP A 168 5.67 -23.03 -5.43
N LYS A 169 5.47 -22.57 -4.19
CA LYS A 169 4.49 -23.18 -3.25
C LYS A 169 3.59 -22.21 -2.49
N LEU A 170 3.42 -20.98 -2.96
CA LEU A 170 2.52 -20.03 -2.28
C LEU A 170 1.06 -20.46 -2.47
N ARG A 171 0.39 -20.76 -1.36
CA ARG A 171 -1.00 -21.23 -1.37
C ARG A 171 -1.93 -20.11 -1.84
N ARG A 172 -2.99 -20.48 -2.54
CA ARG A 172 -4.10 -19.58 -2.85
C ARG A 172 -4.99 -19.47 -1.61
N MET A 173 -5.17 -18.26 -1.10
CA MET A 173 -6.00 -17.95 0.05
C MET A 173 -7.25 -17.18 -0.35
N LYS A 174 -8.26 -17.23 0.52
CA LYS A 174 -9.46 -16.40 0.45
C LYS A 174 -9.21 -15.11 1.25
N TRP A 175 -9.50 -13.97 0.64
CA TRP A 175 -9.33 -12.63 1.19
C TRP A 175 -10.67 -11.89 1.16
N ILE A 176 -10.95 -11.12 2.21
CA ILE A 176 -12.05 -10.17 2.27
C ILE A 176 -11.52 -8.78 1.93
N CYS A 177 -12.19 -8.10 1.00
CA CYS A 177 -11.89 -6.75 0.60
C CYS A 177 -12.92 -5.77 1.15
N LYS A 178 -12.44 -4.72 1.82
CA LYS A 178 -13.22 -3.52 2.16
C LYS A 178 -12.61 -2.32 1.42
N ARG A 179 -13.46 -1.43 0.94
CA ARG A 179 -13.03 -0.25 0.17
C ARG A 179 -13.15 1.02 1.01
N PHE A 180 -12.06 1.74 1.11
CA PHE A 180 -11.99 3.05 1.74
C PHE A 180 -11.74 4.11 0.67
N ARG A 181 -12.25 5.31 0.89
CA ARG A 181 -12.04 6.46 0.01
C ARG A 181 -11.74 7.70 0.84
N ILE A 182 -10.76 8.50 0.40
CA ILE A 182 -10.64 9.88 0.85
C ILE A 182 -11.36 10.77 -0.17
N GLN A 183 -12.21 11.67 0.33
CA GLN A 183 -12.82 12.73 -0.46
C GLN A 183 -12.38 14.07 0.13
N GLU A 184 -11.43 14.74 -0.52
CA GLU A 184 -11.03 16.09 -0.10
C GLU A 184 -12.12 17.09 -0.48
N ILE A 185 -12.59 17.87 0.50
CA ILE A 185 -13.69 18.83 0.32
C ILE A 185 -13.26 19.98 -0.61
N GLU A 186 -11.99 20.38 -0.51
CA GLU A 186 -11.41 21.52 -1.23
C GLU A 186 -10.96 21.15 -2.65
N ASN A 187 -10.53 19.91 -2.87
CA ASN A 187 -10.07 19.42 -4.17
C ASN A 187 -10.95 18.26 -4.64
N LYS A 188 -12.12 18.60 -5.20
CA LYS A 188 -13.15 17.62 -5.64
C LYS A 188 -12.68 16.67 -6.75
N GLU A 189 -11.54 16.94 -7.36
CA GLU A 189 -11.03 16.22 -8.53
C GLU A 189 -9.94 15.22 -8.18
N PHE A 190 -9.42 15.29 -6.95
CA PHE A 190 -8.55 14.26 -6.40
C PHE A 190 -9.37 13.10 -5.82
N GLN A 191 -9.07 11.88 -6.24
CA GLN A 191 -9.71 10.68 -5.72
C GLN A 191 -8.66 9.69 -5.23
N PHE A 192 -8.69 9.37 -3.94
CA PHE A 192 -7.88 8.29 -3.40
C PHE A 192 -8.74 7.15 -2.90
N ASN A 193 -8.60 5.99 -3.55
CA ASN A 193 -9.31 4.77 -3.19
C ASN A 193 -8.30 3.74 -2.66
N VAL A 194 -8.60 3.13 -1.52
CA VAL A 194 -7.81 2.05 -0.93
C VAL A 194 -8.70 0.83 -0.77
N ASN A 195 -8.40 -0.23 -1.52
CA ASN A 195 -8.96 -1.56 -1.28
C ASN A 195 -8.04 -2.28 -0.30
N VAL A 196 -8.56 -2.56 0.89
CA VAL A 196 -7.81 -3.28 1.93
C VAL A 196 -8.28 -4.72 1.96
N PHE A 197 -7.34 -5.65 1.97
CA PHE A 197 -7.56 -7.08 1.89
C PHE A 197 -7.05 -7.75 3.16
N LEU A 198 -7.92 -8.51 3.81
CA LEU A 198 -7.61 -9.32 5.00
C LEU A 198 -7.86 -10.80 4.69
N PRO A 199 -6.95 -11.74 5.03
CA PRO A 199 -7.19 -13.15 4.80
C PRO A 199 -8.27 -13.67 5.76
N VAL A 200 -9.14 -14.55 5.26
CA VAL A 200 -10.24 -15.13 6.06
C VAL A 200 -9.73 -15.96 7.24
N GLU A 201 -8.52 -16.48 7.18
CA GLU A 201 -7.94 -17.29 8.25
C GLU A 201 -7.73 -16.50 9.55
N VAL A 202 -7.62 -15.16 9.46
CA VAL A 202 -7.40 -14.28 10.62
C VAL A 202 -8.57 -14.30 11.61
N PHE A 203 -9.79 -14.59 11.15
CA PHE A 203 -10.96 -14.73 12.03
C PHE A 203 -10.90 -15.98 12.91
N GLY A 204 -10.01 -16.93 12.61
CA GLY A 204 -9.75 -18.11 13.44
C GLY A 204 -8.73 -17.88 14.56
N PHE A 205 -8.06 -16.72 14.61
CA PHE A 205 -7.01 -16.47 15.58
C PHE A 205 -7.57 -16.00 16.94
N GLU A 206 -6.98 -16.52 18.02
CA GLU A 206 -7.24 -16.01 19.38
C GLU A 206 -6.46 -14.73 19.62
N ILE A 207 -7.04 -13.61 19.21
CA ILE A 207 -6.43 -12.30 19.39
C ILE A 207 -6.76 -11.84 20.82
N ALA A 208 -5.80 -11.31 21.56
CA ALA A 208 -6.05 -10.73 22.90
C ALA A 208 -6.34 -9.22 22.79
N ASP A 209 -5.53 -8.53 21.98
CA ASP A 209 -5.53 -7.08 21.76
C ASP A 209 -6.86 -6.52 21.24
N THR A 210 -7.44 -5.56 21.97
CA THR A 210 -8.75 -4.97 21.67
C THR A 210 -8.72 -4.17 20.37
N ARG A 211 -7.62 -3.46 20.11
CA ARG A 211 -7.43 -2.70 18.86
C ARG A 211 -7.45 -3.62 17.65
N THR A 212 -6.71 -4.71 17.70
CA THR A 212 -6.62 -5.66 16.59
C THR A 212 -7.94 -6.39 16.38
N LYS A 213 -8.63 -6.80 17.46
CA LYS A 213 -9.99 -7.35 17.36
C LYS A 213 -10.95 -6.40 16.66
N SER A 214 -11.05 -5.16 17.14
CA SER A 214 -11.97 -4.17 16.58
C SER A 214 -11.62 -3.81 15.12
N PHE A 215 -10.33 -3.77 14.75
CA PHE A 215 -9.92 -3.60 13.36
C PHE A 215 -10.41 -4.75 12.47
N ILE A 216 -10.23 -6.01 12.91
CA ILE A 216 -10.67 -7.19 12.16
C ILE A 216 -12.20 -7.22 12.03
N LYS A 217 -12.94 -6.77 13.05
CA LYS A 217 -14.40 -6.65 13.00
C LYS A 217 -14.90 -5.75 11.87
N ILE A 218 -14.11 -4.77 11.39
CA ILE A 218 -14.47 -3.96 10.21
C ILE A 218 -14.65 -4.84 8.97
N PHE A 219 -13.92 -5.95 8.91
CA PHE A 219 -13.95 -6.92 7.82
C PHE A 219 -15.05 -7.97 7.98
N GLU A 220 -15.67 -8.07 9.16
CA GLU A 220 -16.83 -8.92 9.38
C GLU A 220 -18.02 -8.40 8.55
N GLU A 221 -18.89 -9.31 8.13
CA GLU A 221 -20.05 -9.01 7.30
C GLU A 221 -21.04 -8.16 8.11
N PHE A 222 -21.34 -6.95 7.62
CA PHE A 222 -22.66 -6.37 7.88
C PHE A 222 -23.56 -6.92 6.78
N ASN A 223 -24.47 -7.81 7.19
CA ASN A 223 -25.60 -8.28 6.37
C ASN A 223 -26.45 -7.10 5.89
#